data_AF-A0A0S8AMQ1-F1
#
_entry.id   AF-A0A0S8AMQ1-F1
#
_cell.length_a   1.000
_cell.length_b   1.000
_cell.length_c   1.000
_cell.angle_alpha   90.00
_cell.angle_beta   90.00
_cell.angle_gamma   90.00
#
_symmetry.space_group_name_H-M   'P 1'
#
loop_
_entity.id
_entity.type
_entity.pdbx_description
1 polymer ?
#
loop_
_entity_poly.entity_id
_entity_poly.type
_entity_poly.pdbx_seq_one_letter_code
_entity_poly.pdbx_strand_id
1 'polypeptide(L)'
;MLPELQLEKLAFTGWLTCAPCHAPQTDFWKKTGHSSAFQTLAEQEQQFNLDCLPCHVTAEYKDIQISENTATLLSLPAALQQVGCEVCHGPGKDHAASQDPAAISRKPDANICTRCHTSERDEEFNYDNDVERIACPANKK
;
A
#
# COMPACT_ATOMS: atom_id res chain seq x y z
N MET A 1 -9.39 -0.47 25.00
CA MET A 1 -7.97 -0.39 24.60
C MET A 1 -7.83 -1.36 23.43
N LEU A 2 -7.68 -0.86 22.21
CA LEU A 2 -7.48 -1.75 21.05
C LEU A 2 -6.11 -2.43 21.24
N PRO A 3 -5.99 -3.75 21.07
CA PRO A 3 -4.72 -4.44 21.22
C PRO A 3 -3.71 -3.85 20.22
N GLU A 4 -2.51 -3.56 20.70
CA GLU A 4 -1.41 -3.01 19.90
C GLU A 4 -1.06 -3.98 18.76
N LEU A 5 -1.07 -3.47 17.53
CA LEU A 5 -0.83 -4.27 16.34
C LEU A 5 0.63 -4.76 16.33
N GLN A 6 0.84 -6.06 16.50
CA GLN A 6 2.18 -6.66 16.48
C GLN A 6 2.65 -6.83 15.03
N LEU A 7 3.33 -5.80 14.49
CA LEU A 7 3.88 -5.76 13.14
C LEU A 7 4.63 -7.04 12.74
N GLU A 8 5.42 -7.61 13.67
CA GLU A 8 6.19 -8.83 13.42
C GLU A 8 5.33 -10.08 13.10
N LYS A 9 4.05 -10.07 13.48
CA LYS A 9 3.10 -11.15 13.19
C LYS A 9 2.33 -10.94 11.90
N LEU A 10 2.39 -9.75 11.32
CA LEU A 10 1.71 -9.45 10.06
C LEU A 10 2.50 -10.02 8.87
N ALA A 11 1.80 -10.29 7.77
CA ALA A 11 2.43 -10.56 6.49
C ALA A 11 2.97 -9.26 5.83
N PHE A 12 2.41 -8.11 6.22
CA PHE A 12 2.82 -6.79 5.76
C PHE A 12 3.94 -6.24 6.64
N THR A 13 4.93 -5.61 6.01
CA THR A 13 6.15 -5.10 6.64
C THR A 13 6.30 -3.58 6.56
N GLY A 14 5.51 -2.92 5.72
CA GLY A 14 5.58 -1.49 5.46
C GLY A 14 6.72 -1.10 4.53
N TRP A 15 6.57 0.08 3.90
CA TRP A 15 7.47 0.54 2.84
C TRP A 15 8.94 0.71 3.29
N LEU A 16 9.17 0.96 4.58
CA LEU A 16 10.51 1.10 5.16
C LEU A 16 11.36 -0.17 4.99
N THR A 17 10.72 -1.34 4.97
CA THR A 17 11.41 -2.63 4.75
C THR A 17 11.92 -2.77 3.32
N CYS A 18 11.22 -2.17 2.35
CA CYS A 18 11.57 -2.23 0.93
C CYS A 18 12.75 -1.30 0.58
N ALA A 19 12.83 -0.14 1.25
CA ALA A 19 13.71 0.97 0.89
C ALA A 19 15.22 0.63 0.79
N PRO A 20 15.82 -0.16 1.72
CA PRO A 20 17.24 -0.49 1.64
C PRO A 20 17.62 -1.29 0.38
N CYS A 21 16.71 -2.14 -0.10
CA CYS A 21 16.96 -2.99 -1.26
C CYS A 21 16.51 -2.37 -2.58
N HIS A 22 15.50 -1.49 -2.56
CA HIS A 22 14.80 -0.92 -3.71
C HIS A 22 14.79 0.63 -3.69
N ALA A 23 15.92 1.25 -3.35
CA ALA A 23 16.01 2.70 -3.22
C ALA A 23 15.48 3.49 -4.45
N PRO A 24 15.81 3.15 -5.71
CA PRO A 24 15.28 3.89 -6.87
C PRO A 24 13.75 3.84 -6.97
N GLN A 25 13.14 2.70 -6.64
CA GLN A 25 11.69 2.52 -6.65
C GLN A 25 11.06 3.30 -5.50
N THR A 26 11.63 3.25 -4.30
CA THR A 26 11.16 4.02 -3.15
C THR A 26 11.23 5.53 -3.40
N ASP A 27 12.32 6.02 -3.99
CA ASP A 27 12.49 7.45 -4.29
C ASP A 27 11.52 7.94 -5.37
N PHE A 28 11.16 7.07 -6.32
CA PHE A 28 10.11 7.34 -7.29
C PHE A 28 8.73 7.35 -6.62
N TRP A 29 8.39 6.28 -5.90
CA TRP A 29 7.09 6.12 -5.23
C TRP A 29 6.77 7.28 -4.28
N LYS A 30 7.76 7.78 -3.53
CA LYS A 30 7.63 8.96 -2.63
C LYS A 30 7.19 10.25 -3.33
N LYS A 31 7.25 10.32 -4.66
CA LYS A 31 6.80 11.48 -5.45
C LYS A 31 5.39 11.31 -5.99
N THR A 32 4.75 10.18 -5.71
CA THR A 32 3.43 9.82 -6.23
C THR A 32 2.37 10.09 -5.17
N GLY A 33 1.12 10.34 -5.60
CA GLY A 33 0.00 10.59 -4.68
C GLY A 33 -0.26 9.44 -3.71
N HIS A 34 0.07 8.20 -4.11
CA HIS A 34 -0.04 7.03 -3.25
C HIS A 34 0.81 7.13 -1.98
N SER A 35 2.01 7.72 -2.06
CA SER A 35 2.88 7.88 -0.89
C SER A 35 2.36 8.87 0.15
N SER A 36 1.51 9.80 -0.27
CA SER A 36 0.88 10.82 0.60
C SER A 36 -0.62 10.56 0.81
N ALA A 37 -1.16 9.41 0.39
CA ALA A 37 -2.60 9.17 0.39
C ALA A 37 -3.25 9.35 1.78
N PHE A 38 -2.67 8.77 2.85
CA PHE A 38 -3.20 8.98 4.19
C PHE A 38 -3.14 10.44 4.64
N GLN A 39 -2.08 11.16 4.24
CA GLN A 39 -1.91 12.57 4.58
C GLN A 39 -3.05 13.43 4.02
N THR A 40 -3.55 13.13 2.81
CA THR A 40 -4.70 13.87 2.26
C THR A 40 -5.96 13.71 3.10
N LEU A 41 -6.13 12.56 3.78
CA LEU A 41 -7.23 12.39 4.74
C LEU A 41 -7.00 13.22 5.99
N ALA A 42 -5.79 13.21 6.54
CA ALA A 42 -5.45 13.97 7.75
C ALA A 42 -5.65 15.48 7.56
N GLU A 43 -5.30 16.01 6.39
CA GLU A 43 -5.50 17.42 6.02
C GLU A 43 -6.97 17.83 5.93
N GLN A 44 -7.87 16.85 5.71
CA GLN A 44 -9.33 17.03 5.64
C GLN A 44 -10.05 16.53 6.90
N GLU A 45 -9.31 16.21 7.96
CA GLU A 45 -9.85 15.65 9.21
C GLU A 45 -10.60 14.31 9.03
N GLN A 46 -10.27 13.55 7.97
CA GLN A 46 -10.87 12.24 7.62
C GLN A 46 -9.99 11.04 8.00
N GLN A 47 -8.88 11.24 8.72
CA GLN A 47 -7.94 10.17 9.08
C GLN A 47 -8.54 9.05 9.97
N PHE A 48 -9.72 9.27 10.54
CA PHE A 48 -10.45 8.28 11.33
C PHE A 48 -11.66 7.69 10.59
N ASN A 49 -11.85 8.05 9.32
CA ASN A 49 -12.98 7.59 8.52
C ASN A 49 -12.71 6.18 7.98
N LEU A 50 -13.40 5.18 8.55
CA LEU A 50 -13.27 3.78 8.16
C LEU A 50 -13.75 3.47 6.73
N ASP A 51 -14.50 4.36 6.08
CA ASP A 51 -14.90 4.24 4.68
C ASP A 51 -13.82 4.75 3.70
N CYS A 52 -12.88 5.55 4.20
CA CYS A 52 -11.77 6.11 3.41
C CYS A 52 -10.47 5.32 3.59
N LEU A 53 -10.21 4.86 4.83
CA LEU A 53 -8.96 4.19 5.20
C LEU A 53 -8.59 3.00 4.30
N PRO A 54 -9.52 2.11 3.87
CA PRO A 54 -9.17 0.97 3.02
C PRO A 54 -8.41 1.36 1.74
N CYS A 55 -8.63 2.56 1.22
CA CYS A 55 -7.98 3.06 0.00
C CYS A 55 -6.80 4.01 0.23
N HIS A 56 -6.54 4.41 1.47
CA HIS A 56 -5.51 5.40 1.80
C HIS A 56 -4.40 4.83 2.71
N VAL A 57 -4.44 3.54 3.02
CA VAL A 57 -3.44 2.83 3.84
C VAL A 57 -3.00 1.52 3.20
N THR A 58 -1.92 0.94 3.73
CA THR A 58 -1.42 -0.39 3.34
C THR A 58 -1.90 -1.38 4.39
N ALA A 59 -3.04 -2.03 4.13
CA ALA A 59 -3.59 -3.00 5.06
C ALA A 59 -4.17 -4.26 4.41
N GLU A 60 -4.26 -4.28 3.09
CA GLU A 60 -4.90 -5.36 2.37
C GLU A 60 -4.32 -5.54 0.97
N TYR A 61 -4.28 -6.79 0.53
CA TYR A 61 -3.91 -7.19 -0.82
C TYR A 61 -4.75 -8.40 -1.21
N LYS A 62 -5.64 -8.22 -2.19
CA LYS A 62 -6.62 -9.24 -2.59
C LYS A 62 -7.41 -9.74 -1.38
N ASP A 63 -7.32 -11.03 -1.07
CA ASP A 63 -7.95 -11.73 0.04
C ASP A 63 -7.14 -11.69 1.35
N ILE A 64 -5.97 -11.06 1.36
CA ILE A 64 -5.09 -10.95 2.53
C ILE A 64 -5.31 -9.61 3.21
N GLN A 65 -5.67 -9.63 4.49
CA GLN A 65 -5.86 -8.42 5.30
C GLN A 65 -4.96 -8.46 6.55
N ILE A 66 -4.59 -7.29 7.06
CA ILE A 66 -3.88 -7.15 8.33
C ILE A 66 -4.73 -7.63 9.52
N SER A 67 -6.06 -7.46 9.45
CA SER A 67 -7.00 -7.78 10.52
C SER A 67 -8.42 -7.86 9.96
N GLU A 68 -9.22 -8.80 10.47
CA GLU A 68 -10.67 -8.89 10.20
C GLU A 68 -11.46 -7.76 10.87
N ASN A 69 -10.86 -7.06 11.85
CA ASN A 69 -11.46 -5.92 12.52
C ASN A 69 -10.99 -4.62 11.88
N THR A 70 -11.89 -3.95 11.15
CA THR A 70 -11.61 -2.67 10.47
C THR A 70 -11.16 -1.56 11.42
N ALA A 71 -11.54 -1.60 12.71
CA ALA A 71 -11.06 -0.63 13.69
C ALA A 71 -9.54 -0.67 13.89
N THR A 72 -8.87 -1.77 13.51
CA THR A 72 -7.41 -1.89 13.52
C THR A 72 -6.74 -0.87 12.59
N LEU A 73 -7.44 -0.42 11.53
CA LEU A 73 -6.91 0.58 10.58
C LEU A 73 -6.59 1.92 11.26
N LEU A 74 -7.31 2.26 12.33
CA LEU A 74 -7.13 3.50 13.11
C LEU A 74 -5.82 3.53 13.91
N SER A 75 -5.20 2.36 14.10
CA SER A 75 -3.98 2.18 14.88
C SER A 75 -2.83 1.61 14.04
N LEU A 76 -2.88 1.79 12.72
CA LEU A 76 -1.78 1.37 11.87
C LEU A 76 -0.51 2.16 12.19
N PRO A 77 0.66 1.52 12.22
CA PRO A 77 1.93 2.21 12.35
C PRO A 77 2.20 3.08 11.11
N ALA A 78 2.99 4.13 11.28
CA ALA A 78 3.29 5.10 10.21
C ALA A 78 3.85 4.46 8.92
N ALA A 79 4.56 3.34 9.03
CA ALA A 79 5.07 2.58 7.88
C ALA A 79 3.96 2.01 6.96
N LEU A 80 2.71 1.96 7.44
CA LEU A 80 1.53 1.45 6.73
C LEU A 80 0.49 2.53 6.46
N GLN A 81 0.70 3.77 6.91
CA GLN A 81 -0.22 4.90 6.70
C GLN A 81 0.02 5.60 5.35
N GLN A 82 -0.15 4.85 4.26
CA GLN A 82 0.01 5.30 2.87
C GLN A 82 -0.42 4.17 1.92
N VAL A 83 -0.62 4.44 0.63
CA VAL A 83 -0.78 3.37 -0.38
C VAL A 83 0.60 2.91 -0.84
N GLY A 84 1.00 1.74 -0.35
CA GLY A 84 2.40 1.33 -0.36
C GLY A 84 2.74 0.27 -1.36
N CYS A 85 4.02 -0.10 -1.35
CA CYS A 85 4.55 -1.16 -2.19
C CYS A 85 3.66 -2.41 -2.11
N GLU A 86 3.24 -2.78 -0.90
CA GLU A 86 2.51 -4.01 -0.61
C GLU A 86 1.03 -3.97 -1.03
N VAL A 87 0.46 -2.80 -1.32
CA VAL A 87 -0.90 -2.70 -1.91
C VAL A 87 -0.89 -3.21 -3.35
N CYS A 88 0.20 -2.96 -4.09
CA CYS A 88 0.36 -3.43 -5.48
C CYS A 88 1.08 -4.77 -5.59
N HIS A 89 2.12 -4.97 -4.77
CA HIS A 89 3.04 -6.10 -4.86
C HIS A 89 2.72 -7.24 -3.88
N GLY A 90 1.76 -7.03 -2.97
CA GLY A 90 1.39 -7.98 -1.94
C GLY A 90 2.29 -7.95 -0.71
N PRO A 91 1.96 -8.76 0.32
CA PRO A 91 2.67 -8.76 1.59
C PRO A 91 4.16 -9.11 1.42
N GLY A 92 5.04 -8.25 1.90
CA GLY A 92 6.47 -8.31 1.61
C GLY A 92 7.31 -9.15 2.57
N LYS A 93 6.72 -9.71 3.63
CA LYS A 93 7.49 -10.39 4.70
C LYS A 93 8.35 -11.54 4.20
N ASP A 94 7.77 -12.46 3.43
CA ASP A 94 8.49 -13.63 2.95
C ASP A 94 9.56 -13.24 1.93
N HIS A 95 9.26 -12.26 1.07
CA HIS A 95 10.23 -11.69 0.14
C HIS A 95 11.38 -10.98 0.85
N ALA A 96 11.11 -10.17 1.86
CA ALA A 96 12.15 -9.47 2.61
C ALA A 96 13.10 -10.45 3.34
N ALA A 97 12.55 -11.56 3.85
CA ALA A 97 13.33 -12.58 4.55
C ALA A 97 14.15 -13.47 3.59
N SER A 98 13.55 -13.92 2.50
CA SER A 98 14.17 -14.87 1.55
C SER A 98 14.96 -14.21 0.42
N GLN A 99 14.65 -12.94 0.12
CA GLN A 99 15.04 -12.22 -1.10
C GLN A 99 14.57 -12.90 -2.40
N ASP A 100 13.67 -13.88 -2.33
CA ASP A 100 13.15 -14.60 -3.50
C ASP A 100 12.14 -13.72 -4.27
N PRO A 101 12.39 -13.41 -5.55
CA PRO A 101 11.43 -12.68 -6.39
C PRO A 101 10.09 -13.40 -6.60
N ALA A 102 10.03 -14.72 -6.37
CA ALA A 102 8.78 -15.48 -6.45
C ALA A 102 7.88 -15.29 -5.22
N ALA A 103 8.42 -14.79 -4.10
CA ALA A 103 7.68 -14.51 -2.87
C ALA A 103 6.98 -13.14 -2.86
N ILE A 104 6.95 -12.43 -4.01
CA ILE A 104 6.31 -11.12 -4.16
C ILE A 104 5.68 -11.01 -5.55
N SER A 105 4.57 -10.29 -5.68
CA SER A 105 3.96 -10.02 -6.99
C SER A 105 4.75 -8.93 -7.72
N ARG A 106 5.44 -9.25 -8.81
CA ARG A 106 6.18 -8.26 -9.62
C ARG A 106 5.27 -7.43 -10.54
N LYS A 107 4.15 -8.01 -10.97
CA LYS A 107 3.20 -7.40 -11.89
C LYS A 107 1.82 -7.40 -11.21
N PRO A 108 1.41 -6.26 -10.65
CA PRO A 108 0.08 -6.09 -10.08
C PRO A 108 -1.00 -6.37 -11.12
N ASP A 109 -2.11 -6.96 -10.67
CA ASP A 109 -3.32 -7.12 -11.49
C ASP A 109 -4.09 -5.80 -11.57
N ALA A 110 -4.76 -5.52 -12.69
CA ALA A 110 -5.51 -4.28 -12.89
C ALA A 110 -6.60 -4.06 -11.82
N ASN A 111 -7.18 -5.14 -11.28
CA ASN A 111 -8.20 -5.06 -10.23
C ASN A 111 -7.68 -4.47 -8.92
N ILE A 112 -6.37 -4.46 -8.71
CA ILE A 112 -5.77 -3.78 -7.54
C ILE A 112 -5.99 -2.26 -7.63
N CYS A 113 -5.98 -1.70 -8.83
CA CYS A 113 -6.20 -0.26 -9.04
C CYS A 113 -7.69 0.09 -8.89
N THR A 114 -8.56 -0.70 -9.52
CA THR A 114 -9.99 -0.41 -9.62
C THR A 114 -10.77 -0.71 -8.34
N ARG A 115 -10.15 -1.31 -7.32
CA ARG A 115 -10.75 -1.43 -5.98
C ARG A 115 -10.97 -0.06 -5.31
N CYS A 116 -10.12 0.92 -5.64
CA CYS A 116 -10.13 2.25 -5.05
C CYS A 116 -10.46 3.33 -6.09
N HIS A 117 -9.90 3.19 -7.28
CA HIS A 117 -10.25 4.04 -8.42
C HIS A 117 -11.51 3.51 -9.11
N THR A 118 -12.65 3.80 -8.50
CA THR A 118 -13.97 3.55 -9.08
C THR A 118 -14.56 4.84 -9.62
N SER A 119 -15.57 4.75 -10.50
CA SER A 119 -16.27 5.94 -11.01
C SER A 119 -16.93 6.78 -9.93
N GLU A 120 -17.17 6.25 -8.73
CA GLU A 120 -17.74 7.01 -7.60
C GLU A 120 -16.69 7.79 -6.80
N ARG A 121 -15.40 7.40 -6.90
CA ARG A 121 -14.31 7.93 -6.06
C ARG A 121 -13.28 8.70 -6.88
N ASP A 122 -13.10 8.32 -8.14
CA ASP A 122 -12.18 8.93 -9.09
C ASP A 122 -12.76 8.81 -10.51
N GLU A 123 -13.58 9.79 -10.87
CA GLU A 123 -14.26 9.84 -12.18
C GLU A 123 -13.27 10.01 -13.35
N GLU A 124 -12.08 10.54 -13.10
CA GLU A 124 -11.08 10.83 -14.14
C GLU A 124 -10.11 9.67 -14.37
N PHE A 125 -10.10 8.66 -13.49
CA PHE A 125 -9.18 7.53 -13.60
C PHE A 125 -9.35 6.75 -14.90
N ASN A 126 -8.25 6.57 -15.62
CA ASN A 126 -8.17 5.68 -16.76
C ASN A 126 -6.97 4.74 -16.61
N TYR A 127 -7.24 3.45 -16.36
CA TYR A 127 -6.20 2.45 -16.11
C TYR A 127 -5.11 2.43 -17.20
N ASP A 128 -5.50 2.44 -18.47
CA ASP A 128 -4.57 2.31 -19.60
C ASP A 128 -3.59 3.48 -19.68
N ASN A 129 -3.99 4.67 -19.22
CA ASN A 129 -3.16 5.88 -19.24
C ASN A 129 -2.44 6.12 -17.91
N ASP A 130 -3.12 5.94 -16.78
CA ASP A 130 -2.62 6.36 -15.47
C ASP A 130 -1.66 5.35 -14.84
N VAL A 131 -1.74 4.06 -15.22
CA VAL A 131 -0.82 3.04 -14.71
C VAL A 131 0.65 3.34 -15.04
N GLU A 132 0.91 4.02 -16.16
CA GLU A 132 2.27 4.42 -16.55
C GLU A 132 2.86 5.47 -15.59
N ARG A 133 2.01 6.28 -14.95
CA ARG A 133 2.42 7.34 -14.01
C ARG A 133 2.90 6.77 -12.68
N ILE A 134 2.49 5.54 -12.35
CA ILE A 134 2.87 4.83 -11.12
C ILE A 134 3.84 3.66 -11.39
N ALA A 135 4.17 3.38 -12.66
CA ALA A 135 5.11 2.35 -13.04
C ALA A 135 6.52 2.66 -12.48
N CYS A 136 6.93 1.91 -11.47
CA CYS A 136 8.22 2.11 -10.81
C CYS A 136 9.38 1.85 -11.78
N PRO A 137 10.53 2.53 -11.60
CA PRO A 137 11.75 2.24 -12.35
C PRO A 137 12.11 0.76 -12.28
N ALA A 138 12.59 0.18 -13.38
CA ALA A 138 13.00 -1.21 -13.42
C ALA A 138 14.02 -1.52 -12.32
N ASN A 139 13.81 -2.63 -11.61
CA ASN A 139 14.79 -3.12 -10.65
C ASN A 139 16.05 -3.57 -11.40
N LYS A 140 17.20 -3.03 -11.02
CA LYS A 140 18.51 -3.33 -11.66
C LYS A 140 19.26 -4.47 -10.96
N LYS A 141 18.67 -5.10 -9.95
CA LYS A 141 19.22 -6.28 -9.26
C LYS A 141 18.80 -7.58 -9.94
#